data_AF-A0A967UPG3-F1
#
_entry.id   AF-A0A967UPG3-F1
#
_cell.length_a   1.000
_cell.length_b   1.000
_cell.length_c   1.000
_cell.angle_alpha   90.00
_cell.angle_beta   90.00
_cell.angle_gamma   90.00
#
_symmetry.space_group_name_H-M   'P 1'
#
loop_
_entity.id
_entity.type
_entity.pdbx_description
1 polymer ?
#
loop_
_entity_poly.entity_id
_entity_poly.type
_entity_poly.pdbx_seq_one_letter_code
_entity_poly.pdbx_strand_id
1 'polypeptide(L)'
;EIDTTEDISVPDRLIDQVIGQDHARDVIKKAAKQHRHVMMIGSPGTGKSMLAKAMTELLPKEELQDVLVYHNPDDGNEPKVRTVPAGKGEQIVEAHKEEARKRNQMRSFLMWIIIAVVVGYALLIAQDVLLGILAAGVIYLAFRYGSRGSDAVVPNLLINNADVQTAPFEDATGAHAGALLGDVRHDPFQSGGMETPSHDRVEAGAIHKAHKGVLFIDEINTLDIRSQQKLMTAIQEGEFSITGQSERSSGAMVQTEPVPTDFIMIAAGNLDAMENMHPALRTRIKGYGYEVYMDDTIEDTPEMRRKYARFVAQEVEKDGRLPPFAEDAVEEVILEARRRAGRKDHLTLGFRSLGGLVRVAGDIARGEDADLVTRDHVLQAKDRSRSIEQQLADDFIERRKDYELKVAEGSVIGRVNGLAVMGEDSGIMLPVMAEVTPSQSHEEGRVFAT
;
A
#
# COMPACT_ATOMS: atom_id res chain seq x y z
N GLU A 1 -16.78 29.34 13.96
CA GLU A 1 -16.88 30.30 12.86
C GLU A 1 -15.54 30.24 12.16
N ILE A 2 -15.60 29.87 10.89
CA ILE A 2 -14.50 29.84 9.94
C ILE A 2 -15.04 30.57 8.72
N ASP A 3 -14.22 31.39 8.06
CA ASP A 3 -14.64 31.96 6.78
C ASP A 3 -14.36 30.93 5.67
N THR A 4 -13.21 30.26 5.77
CA THR A 4 -12.82 29.18 4.86
C THR A 4 -12.04 28.06 5.56
N THR A 5 -11.78 26.95 4.85
CA THR A 5 -10.90 25.89 5.35
C THR A 5 -9.44 26.32 5.51
N GLU A 6 -8.99 27.44 4.95
CA GLU A 6 -7.64 27.97 5.19
C GLU A 6 -7.42 28.39 6.65
N ASP A 7 -8.50 28.75 7.35
CA ASP A 7 -8.47 29.15 8.75
C ASP A 7 -8.28 27.93 9.69
N ILE A 8 -8.35 26.71 9.17
CA ILE A 8 -8.29 25.48 9.95
C ILE A 8 -6.88 24.91 9.95
N SER A 9 -6.25 24.90 11.13
CA SER A 9 -4.95 24.25 11.31
C SER A 9 -5.05 22.71 11.19
N VAL A 10 -4.30 22.13 10.26
CA VAL A 10 -4.12 20.69 10.14
C VAL A 10 -2.96 20.22 11.03
N PRO A 11 -3.13 19.21 11.90
CA PRO A 11 -2.04 18.66 12.70
C PRO A 11 -0.95 18.03 11.84
N ASP A 12 0.33 18.27 12.17
CA ASP A 12 1.46 17.70 11.42
C ASP A 12 1.51 16.17 11.47
N ARG A 13 1.17 15.58 12.63
CA ARG A 13 1.26 14.14 12.85
C ARG A 13 0.03 13.41 12.34
N LEU A 14 0.23 12.36 11.55
CA LEU A 14 -0.86 11.56 10.99
C LEU A 14 -1.75 10.94 12.08
N ILE A 15 -1.19 10.58 13.24
CA ILE A 15 -1.96 9.98 14.33
C ILE A 15 -3.02 10.93 14.92
N ASP A 16 -2.77 12.24 14.86
CA ASP A 16 -3.66 13.29 15.38
C ASP A 16 -4.66 13.77 14.31
N GLN A 17 -4.39 13.44 13.05
CA GLN A 17 -5.31 13.62 11.92
C GLN A 17 -6.44 12.60 11.91
N VAL A 18 -6.27 11.40 12.49
CA VAL A 18 -7.30 10.36 12.55
C VAL A 18 -8.54 10.85 13.33
N ILE A 19 -9.71 10.71 12.72
CA ILE A 19 -10.99 11.18 13.27
C ILE A 19 -11.87 9.99 13.66
N GLY A 20 -12.41 10.05 14.88
CA GLY A 20 -13.46 9.15 15.36
C GLY A 20 -13.06 7.70 15.61
N GLN A 21 -11.77 7.36 15.50
CA GLN A 21 -11.23 6.02 15.78
C GLN A 21 -10.38 6.02 17.06
N ASP A 22 -10.93 6.55 18.17
CA ASP A 22 -10.17 6.78 19.40
C ASP A 22 -9.63 5.46 20.01
N HIS A 23 -10.43 4.40 20.02
CA HIS A 23 -10.00 3.08 20.48
C HIS A 23 -8.86 2.51 19.62
N ALA A 24 -9.01 2.56 18.29
CA ALA A 24 -7.99 2.08 17.36
C ALA A 24 -6.68 2.87 17.50
N ARG A 25 -6.77 4.20 17.63
CA ARG A 25 -5.62 5.08 17.86
C ARG A 25 -4.85 4.70 19.13
N ASP A 26 -5.57 4.44 20.22
CA ASP A 26 -4.96 4.03 21.48
C ASP A 26 -4.30 2.66 21.40
N VAL A 27 -4.91 1.72 20.66
CA VAL A 27 -4.31 0.41 20.38
C VAL A 27 -3.02 0.56 19.56
N ILE A 28 -3.03 1.36 18.48
CA ILE A 28 -1.84 1.61 17.67
C ILE A 28 -0.70 2.21 18.50
N LYS A 29 -1.00 3.19 19.37
CA LYS A 29 0.00 3.79 20.28
C LYS A 29 0.62 2.74 21.23
N LYS A 30 -0.20 1.85 21.79
CA LYS A 30 0.29 0.76 22.67
C LYS A 30 1.10 -0.27 21.88
N ALA A 31 0.61 -0.63 20.70
CA ALA A 31 1.25 -1.59 19.82
C ALA A 31 2.63 -1.11 19.35
N ALA A 32 2.77 0.17 19.00
CA ALA A 32 4.04 0.78 18.62
C ALA A 32 5.06 0.71 19.76
N LYS A 33 4.65 1.13 20.96
CA LYS A 33 5.52 1.11 22.14
C LYS A 33 5.97 -0.30 22.53
N GLN A 34 5.11 -1.30 22.33
CA GLN A 34 5.37 -2.68 22.73
C GLN A 34 5.87 -3.59 21.60
N HIS A 35 6.05 -3.05 20.39
CA HIS A 35 6.41 -3.82 19.18
C HIS A 35 5.47 -5.01 18.95
N ARG A 36 4.15 -4.74 18.94
CA ARG A 36 3.08 -5.75 18.82
C ARG A 36 2.36 -5.60 17.50
N HIS A 37 2.05 -6.73 16.85
CA HIS A 37 1.24 -6.75 15.63
C HIS A 37 -0.20 -6.33 15.88
N VAL A 38 -0.88 -5.82 14.86
CA VAL A 38 -2.27 -5.36 14.94
C VAL A 38 -3.08 -5.94 13.78
N MET A 39 -4.32 -6.32 14.07
CA MET A 39 -5.33 -6.66 13.07
C MET A 39 -6.45 -5.63 13.13
N MET A 40 -6.76 -4.99 12.01
CA MET A 40 -7.84 -4.01 11.90
C MET A 40 -8.93 -4.52 10.97
N ILE A 41 -10.13 -4.73 11.50
CA ILE A 41 -11.29 -5.23 10.75
C ILE A 41 -12.36 -4.15 10.68
N GLY A 42 -12.82 -3.83 9.48
CA GLY A 42 -13.98 -2.95 9.30
C GLY A 42 -14.05 -2.41 7.89
N SER A 43 -15.07 -1.60 7.61
CA SER A 43 -15.41 -1.23 6.24
C SER A 43 -14.29 -0.46 5.51
N PRO A 44 -14.29 -0.43 4.16
CA PRO A 44 -13.37 0.39 3.39
C PRO A 44 -13.51 1.88 3.75
N GLY A 45 -12.37 2.57 3.89
CA GLY A 45 -12.37 4.01 4.14
C GLY A 45 -12.51 4.46 5.60
N THR A 46 -12.51 3.52 6.56
CA THR A 46 -12.52 3.80 8.01
C THR A 46 -11.17 4.23 8.60
N GLY A 47 -10.13 4.36 7.77
CA GLY A 47 -8.82 4.86 8.20
C GLY A 47 -7.75 3.80 8.51
N LYS A 48 -7.97 2.53 8.17
CA LYS A 48 -7.02 1.41 8.38
C LYS A 48 -5.58 1.74 7.92
N SER A 49 -5.40 2.11 6.66
CA SER A 49 -4.08 2.48 6.11
C SER A 49 -3.51 3.76 6.74
N MET A 50 -4.36 4.73 7.10
CA MET A 50 -3.91 5.97 7.77
C MET A 50 -3.36 5.68 9.16
N LEU A 51 -4.05 4.84 9.96
CA LEU A 51 -3.57 4.39 11.26
C LEU A 51 -2.26 3.60 11.13
N ALA A 52 -2.13 2.80 10.08
CA ALA A 52 -0.92 2.04 9.82
C ALA A 52 0.28 2.94 9.50
N LYS A 53 0.09 3.95 8.64
CA LYS A 53 1.10 4.98 8.37
C LYS A 53 1.42 5.80 9.61
N ALA A 54 0.41 6.18 10.38
CA ALA A 54 0.60 6.93 11.62
C ALA A 54 1.44 6.18 12.66
N MET A 55 1.49 4.85 12.59
CA MET A 55 2.34 4.05 13.46
C MET A 55 3.84 4.28 13.18
N THR A 56 4.24 4.57 11.94
CA THR A 56 5.67 4.73 11.60
C THR A 56 6.30 5.98 12.22
N GLU A 57 5.50 7.02 12.46
CA GLU A 57 5.89 8.22 13.20
C GLU A 57 6.14 7.95 14.69
N LEU A 58 5.63 6.82 15.21
CA LEU A 58 5.76 6.44 16.62
C LEU A 58 6.93 5.50 16.90
N LEU A 59 7.58 4.98 15.85
CA LEU A 59 8.68 4.03 15.96
C LEU A 59 10.05 4.73 16.03
N PRO A 60 11.02 4.15 16.76
CA PRO A 60 12.34 4.75 16.93
C PRO A 60 13.13 4.72 15.61
N LYS A 61 13.57 5.88 15.14
CA LYS A 61 14.35 6.01 13.89
C LYS A 61 15.84 5.74 14.09
N GLU A 62 16.32 5.82 15.34
CA GLU A 62 17.73 5.61 15.69
C GLU A 62 18.16 4.15 15.55
N GLU A 63 17.19 3.23 15.47
CA GLU A 63 17.42 1.78 15.33
C GLU A 63 17.42 1.31 13.87
N LEU A 64 17.25 2.21 12.88
CA LEU A 64 17.22 1.83 11.47
C LEU A 64 18.57 1.29 10.99
N GLN A 65 18.50 0.27 10.14
CA GLN A 65 19.65 -0.46 9.63
C GLN A 65 19.61 -0.51 8.10
N ASP A 66 20.78 -0.46 7.48
CA ASP A 66 20.98 -0.86 6.09
C ASP A 66 21.32 -2.35 6.05
N VAL A 67 20.93 -3.02 4.97
CA VAL A 67 21.19 -4.45 4.78
C VAL A 67 22.02 -4.65 3.52
N LEU A 68 23.15 -5.33 3.67
CA LEU A 68 24.11 -5.63 2.61
C LEU A 68 24.17 -7.14 2.38
N VAL A 69 24.26 -7.55 1.12
CA VAL A 69 24.44 -8.95 0.72
C VAL A 69 25.80 -9.09 0.03
N TYR A 70 26.62 -10.00 0.53
CA TYR A 70 27.98 -10.25 0.08
C TYR A 70 28.06 -11.59 -0.65
N HIS A 71 28.98 -11.65 -1.61
CA HIS A 71 29.41 -12.90 -2.20
C HIS A 71 29.97 -13.82 -1.09
N ASN A 72 29.57 -15.09 -1.10
CA ASN A 72 30.13 -16.10 -0.22
C ASN A 72 31.17 -16.94 -1.00
N PRO A 73 32.47 -16.87 -0.68
CA PRO A 73 33.51 -17.64 -1.36
C PRO A 73 33.43 -19.15 -1.11
N ASP A 74 32.81 -19.56 0.00
CA ASP A 74 32.71 -20.97 0.42
C ASP A 74 31.54 -21.67 -0.30
N ASP A 75 30.41 -20.98 -0.43
CA ASP A 75 29.23 -21.42 -1.19
C ASP A 75 28.55 -20.25 -1.92
N GLY A 76 28.72 -20.17 -3.24
CA GLY A 76 28.13 -19.10 -4.06
C GLY A 76 26.59 -19.11 -4.13
N ASN A 77 25.93 -20.17 -3.69
CA ASN A 77 24.47 -20.24 -3.58
C ASN A 77 23.95 -19.76 -2.22
N GLU A 78 24.83 -19.49 -1.26
CA GLU A 78 24.47 -18.96 0.06
C GLU A 78 25.10 -17.57 0.28
N PRO A 79 24.58 -16.50 -0.34
CA PRO A 79 25.07 -15.14 -0.09
C PRO A 79 25.02 -14.75 1.39
N LYS A 80 26.09 -14.10 1.87
CA LYS A 80 26.20 -13.66 3.27
C LYS A 80 25.47 -12.35 3.50
N VAL A 81 24.79 -12.22 4.62
CA VAL A 81 24.00 -11.03 4.96
C VAL A 81 24.66 -10.28 6.10
N ARG A 82 24.71 -8.95 5.99
CA ARG A 82 25.25 -8.09 7.03
C ARG A 82 24.41 -6.84 7.20
N THR A 83 24.07 -6.53 8.44
CA THR A 83 23.41 -5.28 8.82
C THR A 83 24.42 -4.25 9.29
N VAL A 84 24.16 -2.98 8.98
CA VAL A 84 24.92 -1.83 9.49
C VAL A 84 23.95 -0.70 9.84
N PRO A 85 24.33 0.27 10.70
CA PRO A 85 23.49 1.42 10.96
C PRO A 85 23.12 2.18 9.67
N ALA A 86 21.93 2.75 9.61
CA ALA A 86 21.45 3.51 8.45
C ALA A 86 22.47 4.56 7.96
N GLY A 87 22.66 4.64 6.64
CA GLY A 87 23.62 5.54 5.99
C GLY A 87 25.05 4.99 5.88
N LYS A 88 25.39 3.90 6.58
CA LYS A 88 26.69 3.24 6.44
C LYS A 88 26.76 2.29 5.25
N GLY A 89 25.62 1.78 4.77
CA GLY A 89 25.56 0.88 3.62
C GLY A 89 26.13 1.53 2.36
N GLU A 90 25.71 2.76 2.06
CA GLU A 90 26.21 3.51 0.90
C GLU A 90 27.73 3.74 0.96
N GLN A 91 28.24 4.16 2.12
CA GLN A 91 29.69 4.38 2.33
C GLN A 91 30.49 3.10 2.07
N ILE A 92 29.98 1.95 2.53
CA ILE A 92 30.62 0.65 2.33
C ILE A 92 30.62 0.26 0.85
N VAL A 93 29.48 0.39 0.17
CA VAL A 93 29.36 0.07 -1.26
C VAL A 93 30.27 0.97 -2.09
N GLU A 94 30.30 2.28 -1.80
CA GLU A 94 31.14 3.24 -2.52
C GLU A 94 32.63 2.92 -2.35
N ALA A 95 33.08 2.62 -1.13
CA ALA A 95 34.46 2.19 -0.87
C ALA A 95 34.85 0.94 -1.68
N HIS A 96 33.99 -0.09 -1.72
CA HIS A 96 34.25 -1.30 -2.51
C HIS A 96 34.25 -1.01 -4.02
N LYS A 97 33.36 -0.12 -4.49
CA LYS A 97 33.34 0.32 -5.90
C LYS A 97 34.63 1.05 -6.27
N GLU A 98 35.15 1.90 -5.39
CA GLU A 98 36.43 2.57 -5.61
C GLU A 98 37.61 1.61 -5.64
N GLU A 99 37.66 0.65 -4.71
CA GLU A 99 38.69 -0.39 -4.70
C GLU A 99 38.66 -1.24 -5.97
N ALA A 100 37.46 -1.64 -6.41
CA ALA A 100 37.27 -2.36 -7.67
C ALA A 100 37.75 -1.53 -8.88
N ARG A 101 37.39 -0.23 -8.94
CA ARG A 101 37.87 0.70 -9.98
C ARG A 101 39.39 0.83 -9.98
N LYS A 102 40.02 1.03 -8.81
CA LYS A 102 41.49 1.12 -8.67
C LYS A 102 42.17 -0.16 -9.12
N ARG A 103 41.64 -1.33 -8.76
CA ARG A 103 42.16 -2.63 -9.18
C ARG A 103 42.06 -2.82 -10.70
N ASN A 104 40.92 -2.45 -11.29
CA ASN A 104 40.70 -2.51 -12.75
C ASN A 104 41.60 -1.52 -13.50
N GLN A 105 41.79 -0.30 -12.97
CA GLN A 105 42.73 0.68 -13.52
C GLN A 105 44.18 0.18 -13.44
N MET A 106 44.61 -0.36 -12.30
CA MET A 106 45.96 -0.93 -12.13
C MET A 106 46.22 -2.08 -13.10
N ARG A 107 45.25 -2.99 -13.28
CA ARG A 107 45.35 -4.08 -14.26
C ARG A 107 45.43 -3.56 -15.69
N SER A 108 44.60 -2.59 -16.04
CA SER A 108 44.63 -1.94 -17.36
C SER A 108 45.98 -1.25 -17.59
N PHE A 109 46.52 -0.59 -16.57
CA PHE A 109 47.82 0.05 -16.62
C PHE A 109 48.96 -0.97 -16.80
N LEU A 110 48.97 -2.07 -16.04
CA LEU A 110 49.93 -3.17 -16.21
C LEU A 110 49.82 -3.81 -17.59
N MET A 111 48.61 -4.00 -18.12
CA MET A 111 48.38 -4.49 -19.48
C MET A 111 49.04 -3.56 -20.51
N TRP A 112 48.84 -2.24 -20.40
CA TRP A 112 49.47 -1.28 -21.30
C TRP A 112 51.00 -1.27 -21.20
N ILE A 113 51.56 -1.43 -20.00
CA ILE A 113 53.01 -1.59 -19.80
C ILE A 113 53.52 -2.85 -20.53
N ILE A 114 52.86 -3.99 -20.34
CA ILE A 114 53.26 -5.26 -20.97
C ILE A 114 53.19 -5.13 -22.50
N ILE A 115 52.12 -4.53 -23.02
CA ILE A 115 51.98 -4.24 -24.46
C ILE A 115 53.12 -3.34 -24.96
N ALA A 116 53.45 -2.27 -24.24
CA ALA A 116 54.53 -1.36 -24.62
C ALA A 116 55.91 -2.03 -24.62
N VAL A 117 56.19 -2.91 -23.65
CA VAL A 117 57.45 -3.68 -23.60
C VAL A 117 57.55 -4.66 -24.77
N VAL A 118 56.47 -5.40 -25.05
CA VAL A 118 56.43 -6.39 -26.14
C VAL A 118 56.57 -5.72 -27.51
N VAL A 119 55.86 -4.61 -27.74
CA VAL A 119 55.95 -3.83 -28.97
C VAL A 119 57.32 -3.17 -29.10
N GLY A 120 57.86 -2.61 -28.01
CA GLY A 120 59.20 -2.01 -27.98
C GLY A 120 60.31 -3.02 -28.30
N TYR A 121 60.25 -4.22 -27.73
CA TYR A 121 61.17 -5.32 -28.05
C TYR A 121 61.08 -5.72 -29.53
N ALA A 122 59.85 -5.86 -30.05
CA ALA A 122 59.63 -6.22 -31.44
C ALA A 122 60.18 -5.16 -32.43
N LEU A 123 60.04 -3.87 -32.10
CA LEU A 123 60.53 -2.77 -32.92
C LEU A 123 62.05 -2.57 -32.85
N LEU A 124 62.65 -2.64 -31.66
CA LEU A 124 64.06 -2.28 -31.44
C LEU A 124 65.04 -3.44 -31.60
N ILE A 125 64.62 -4.67 -31.27
CA ILE A 125 65.51 -5.85 -31.25
C ILE A 125 65.15 -6.82 -32.38
N ALA A 126 63.88 -7.21 -32.47
CA ALA A 126 63.47 -8.24 -33.45
C ALA A 126 63.28 -7.71 -34.87
N GLN A 127 63.07 -6.39 -35.04
CA GLN A 127 62.78 -5.70 -36.32
C GLN A 127 61.55 -6.24 -37.08
N ASP A 128 60.65 -6.95 -36.40
CA ASP A 128 59.43 -7.52 -36.98
C ASP A 128 58.19 -6.84 -36.38
N VAL A 129 57.72 -5.81 -37.09
CA VAL A 129 56.58 -4.97 -36.70
C VAL A 129 55.29 -5.79 -36.64
N LEU A 130 55.13 -6.77 -37.54
CA LEU A 130 53.90 -7.56 -37.66
C LEU A 130 53.72 -8.45 -36.43
N LEU A 131 54.80 -9.09 -35.99
CA LEU A 131 54.80 -9.97 -34.83
C LEU A 131 54.54 -9.19 -33.52
N GLY A 132 55.03 -7.96 -33.42
CA GLY A 132 54.73 -7.06 -32.29
C GLY A 132 53.25 -6.67 -32.19
N ILE A 133 52.61 -6.33 -33.31
CA ILE A 133 51.18 -5.99 -33.36
C ILE A 133 50.32 -7.22 -33.02
N LEU A 134 50.66 -8.38 -33.56
CA LEU A 134 49.94 -9.63 -33.29
C LEU A 134 50.02 -9.99 -31.79
N ALA A 135 51.21 -9.91 -31.19
CA ALA A 135 51.41 -10.18 -29.77
C ALA A 135 50.64 -9.19 -28.89
N ALA A 136 50.63 -7.89 -29.22
CA ALA A 136 49.84 -6.88 -28.53
C ALA A 136 48.32 -7.18 -28.61
N GLY A 137 47.84 -7.61 -29.78
CA GLY A 137 46.45 -8.02 -29.97
C GLY A 137 46.06 -9.23 -29.13
N VAL A 138 46.94 -10.24 -29.04
CA VAL A 138 46.73 -11.44 -28.20
C VAL A 138 46.72 -11.07 -26.72
N ILE A 139 47.65 -10.22 -26.26
CA ILE A 139 47.72 -9.77 -24.86
C ILE A 139 46.47 -8.96 -24.51
N TYR A 140 46.05 -8.04 -25.37
CA TYR A 140 44.81 -7.28 -25.19
C TYR A 140 43.60 -8.20 -25.09
N LEU A 141 43.49 -9.19 -25.98
CA LEU A 141 42.38 -10.15 -25.96
C LEU A 141 42.41 -11.00 -24.68
N ALA A 142 43.59 -11.49 -24.28
CA ALA A 142 43.77 -12.30 -23.07
C ALA A 142 43.39 -11.52 -21.80
N PHE A 143 43.84 -10.27 -21.67
CA PHE A 143 43.44 -9.40 -20.56
C PHE A 143 41.96 -9.05 -20.62
N ARG A 144 41.40 -8.79 -21.80
CA ARG A 144 39.96 -8.48 -21.97
C ARG A 144 39.06 -9.65 -21.59
N TYR A 145 39.43 -10.88 -21.92
CA TYR A 145 38.68 -12.08 -21.54
C TYR A 145 38.94 -12.47 -20.07
N GLY A 146 40.16 -12.32 -19.56
CA GLY A 146 40.49 -12.60 -18.15
C GLY A 146 39.94 -11.57 -17.15
N SER A 147 39.52 -10.38 -17.61
CA SER A 147 39.06 -9.28 -16.75
C SER A 147 37.60 -9.39 -16.31
N ARG A 148 36.80 -10.32 -16.85
CA ARG A 148 35.35 -10.38 -16.56
C ARG A 148 34.99 -11.02 -15.21
N GLY A 149 35.93 -11.71 -14.55
CA GLY A 149 35.68 -12.41 -13.28
C GLY A 149 36.00 -11.61 -12.02
N SER A 150 36.37 -10.32 -12.10
CA SER A 150 36.81 -9.54 -10.92
C SER A 150 35.83 -8.50 -10.40
N ASP A 151 34.64 -8.39 -10.99
CA ASP A 151 33.61 -7.45 -10.51
C ASP A 151 32.81 -7.99 -9.30
N ALA A 152 33.13 -9.20 -8.82
CA ALA A 152 32.38 -9.96 -7.81
C ALA A 152 32.63 -9.61 -6.33
N VAL A 153 33.09 -8.41 -5.98
CA VAL A 153 33.37 -8.06 -4.56
C VAL A 153 32.65 -6.79 -4.09
N VAL A 154 31.82 -6.17 -4.93
CA VAL A 154 30.96 -5.09 -4.45
C VAL A 154 29.73 -5.73 -3.80
N PRO A 155 29.45 -5.46 -2.51
CA PRO A 155 28.24 -5.95 -1.89
C PRO A 155 27.00 -5.28 -2.51
N ASN A 156 25.92 -6.04 -2.58
CA ASN A 156 24.62 -5.54 -2.99
C ASN A 156 23.96 -4.84 -1.78
N LEU A 157 23.64 -3.56 -1.89
CA LEU A 157 22.87 -2.82 -0.89
C LEU A 157 21.40 -3.15 -1.07
N LEU A 158 20.93 -4.14 -0.30
CA LEU A 158 19.59 -4.70 -0.40
C LEU A 158 18.53 -3.77 0.19
N ILE A 159 18.83 -3.11 1.31
CA ILE A 159 17.97 -2.13 1.97
C ILE A 159 18.83 -0.93 2.34
N ASN A 160 18.34 0.26 1.99
CA ASN A 160 18.99 1.54 2.26
C ASN A 160 18.01 2.47 2.99
N ASN A 161 18.36 2.85 4.22
CA ASN A 161 17.57 3.72 5.08
C ASN A 161 18.25 5.08 5.35
N ALA A 162 19.24 5.48 4.54
CA ALA A 162 20.04 6.69 4.78
C ALA A 162 19.22 7.99 4.87
N ASP A 163 18.24 8.17 3.97
CA ASP A 163 17.49 9.43 3.83
C ASP A 163 16.11 9.40 4.51
N VAL A 164 15.78 8.33 5.22
CA VAL A 164 14.43 8.10 5.75
C VAL A 164 14.22 8.86 7.05
N GLN A 165 13.16 9.67 7.12
CA GLN A 165 12.85 10.53 8.28
C GLN A 165 12.02 9.83 9.36
N THR A 166 11.26 8.81 8.97
CA THR A 166 10.40 7.98 9.82
C THR A 166 10.73 6.51 9.63
N ALA A 167 10.20 5.61 10.46
CA ALA A 167 10.36 4.19 10.20
C ALA A 167 9.75 3.79 8.82
N PRO A 168 10.26 2.74 8.14
CA PRO A 168 9.72 2.28 6.87
C PRO A 168 8.23 1.93 6.96
N PHE A 169 7.48 2.26 5.91
CA PHE A 169 6.10 1.83 5.72
C PHE A 169 6.00 1.06 4.42
N GLU A 170 5.85 -0.26 4.50
CA GLU A 170 5.70 -1.12 3.33
C GLU A 170 4.26 -1.60 3.22
N ASP A 171 3.59 -1.19 2.14
CA ASP A 171 2.26 -1.67 1.78
C ASP A 171 2.40 -2.89 0.85
N ALA A 172 2.10 -4.07 1.38
CA ALA A 172 2.15 -5.34 0.66
C ALA A 172 0.74 -5.89 0.34
N THR A 173 -0.27 -5.02 0.29
CA THR A 173 -1.63 -5.35 -0.14
C THR A 173 -1.61 -5.95 -1.55
N GLY A 174 -2.13 -7.17 -1.71
CA GLY A 174 -2.16 -7.87 -3.00
C GLY A 174 -0.80 -8.29 -3.56
N ALA A 175 0.28 -8.27 -2.75
CA ALA A 175 1.62 -8.62 -3.21
C ALA A 175 1.73 -10.10 -3.59
N HIS A 176 2.39 -10.38 -4.72
CA HIS A 176 2.80 -11.74 -5.08
C HIS A 176 3.97 -12.22 -4.21
N ALA A 177 4.20 -13.54 -4.16
CA ALA A 177 5.20 -14.16 -3.28
C ALA A 177 6.60 -13.51 -3.36
N GLY A 178 7.13 -13.22 -4.55
CA GLY A 178 8.45 -12.58 -4.69
C GLY A 178 8.48 -11.15 -4.16
N ALA A 179 7.42 -10.38 -4.40
CA ALA A 179 7.32 -9.00 -3.90
C ALA A 179 7.17 -8.97 -2.36
N LEU A 180 6.50 -9.96 -1.76
CA LEU A 180 6.33 -10.05 -0.31
C LEU A 180 7.59 -10.61 0.37
N LEU A 181 8.10 -11.73 -0.12
CA LEU A 181 9.08 -12.60 0.55
C LEU A 181 10.50 -12.52 -0.03
N GLY A 182 10.72 -11.71 -1.06
CA GLY A 182 11.99 -11.62 -1.77
C GLY A 182 12.14 -12.66 -2.87
N ASP A 183 13.05 -12.39 -3.80
CA ASP A 183 13.32 -13.26 -4.94
C ASP A 183 14.80 -13.20 -5.34
N VAL A 184 15.24 -14.17 -6.15
CA VAL A 184 16.57 -14.17 -6.77
C VAL A 184 16.39 -14.24 -8.27
N ARG A 185 16.89 -13.22 -8.98
CA ARG A 185 16.77 -13.12 -10.44
C ARG A 185 17.39 -14.32 -11.15
N HIS A 186 16.75 -14.75 -12.22
CA HIS A 186 17.33 -15.78 -13.11
C HIS A 186 18.60 -15.25 -13.78
N ASP A 187 19.68 -16.03 -13.71
CA ASP A 187 20.87 -15.84 -14.53
C ASP A 187 20.79 -16.72 -15.79
N PRO A 188 20.74 -16.13 -17.00
CA PRO A 188 20.78 -16.88 -18.25
C PRO A 188 22.17 -17.44 -18.60
N PHE A 189 23.24 -17.03 -17.91
CA PHE A 189 24.63 -17.35 -18.24
C PHE A 189 25.28 -18.38 -17.30
N GLN A 190 24.51 -19.34 -16.77
CA GLN A 190 24.95 -20.44 -15.87
C GLN A 190 26.02 -21.39 -16.44
N SER A 191 26.52 -21.16 -17.65
CA SER A 191 27.51 -22.02 -18.28
C SER A 191 28.54 -21.17 -19.01
N GLY A 192 29.82 -21.52 -18.84
CA GLY A 192 30.94 -20.86 -19.51
C GLY A 192 31.64 -19.74 -18.73
N GLY A 193 31.45 -19.64 -17.40
CA GLY A 193 32.21 -18.74 -16.54
C GLY A 193 31.86 -17.25 -16.70
N MET A 194 30.67 -16.95 -17.21
CA MET A 194 30.10 -15.59 -17.33
C MET A 194 28.90 -15.38 -16.41
N GLU A 195 28.86 -16.11 -15.30
CA GLU A 195 27.78 -16.07 -14.33
C GLU A 195 27.73 -14.71 -13.62
N THR A 196 26.52 -14.23 -13.38
CA THR A 196 26.29 -13.08 -12.52
C THR A 196 26.32 -13.56 -11.06
N PRO A 197 27.17 -13.00 -10.20
CA PRO A 197 27.25 -13.39 -8.80
C PRO A 197 25.88 -13.43 -8.13
N SER A 198 25.60 -14.48 -7.37
CA SER A 198 24.28 -14.69 -6.79
C SER A 198 23.84 -13.57 -5.86
N HIS A 199 24.77 -12.96 -5.11
CA HIS A 199 24.47 -11.86 -4.18
C HIS A 199 23.94 -10.60 -4.89
N ASP A 200 24.39 -10.34 -6.12
CA ASP A 200 23.93 -9.20 -6.94
C ASP A 200 22.52 -9.42 -7.51
N ARG A 201 22.05 -10.67 -7.53
CA ARG A 201 20.74 -11.07 -8.06
C ARG A 201 19.65 -11.11 -6.99
N VAL A 202 20.00 -10.96 -5.72
CA VAL A 202 19.07 -10.98 -4.58
C VAL A 202 18.21 -9.71 -4.57
N GLU A 203 16.91 -9.88 -4.40
CA GLU A 203 15.93 -8.79 -4.29
C GLU A 203 15.12 -8.88 -3.00
N ALA A 204 15.02 -7.75 -2.31
CA ALA A 204 14.33 -7.66 -1.02
C ALA A 204 12.81 -7.69 -1.21
N GLY A 205 12.13 -8.61 -0.52
CA GLY A 205 10.69 -8.56 -0.34
C GLY A 205 10.23 -7.46 0.63
N ALA A 206 8.94 -7.15 0.61
CA ALA A 206 8.30 -6.20 1.51
C ALA A 206 8.55 -6.51 3.00
N ILE A 207 8.62 -7.79 3.39
CA ILE A 207 8.95 -8.18 4.78
C ILE A 207 10.33 -7.69 5.22
N HIS A 208 11.31 -7.63 4.30
CA HIS A 208 12.66 -7.18 4.61
C HIS A 208 12.69 -5.65 4.61
N LYS A 209 12.09 -5.01 3.59
CA LYS A 209 12.01 -3.56 3.51
C LYS A 209 11.29 -2.93 4.72
N ALA A 210 10.34 -3.66 5.31
CA ALA A 210 9.62 -3.26 6.52
C ALA A 210 10.45 -3.43 7.81
N HIS A 211 11.67 -3.96 7.76
CA HIS A 211 12.51 -4.17 8.94
C HIS A 211 12.68 -2.86 9.73
N LYS A 212 12.44 -2.94 11.05
CA LYS A 212 12.37 -1.81 11.99
C LYS A 212 11.27 -0.79 11.68
N GLY A 213 10.30 -1.17 10.86
CA GLY A 213 9.16 -0.36 10.47
C GLY A 213 7.84 -1.11 10.53
N VAL A 214 6.94 -0.77 9.62
CA VAL A 214 5.58 -1.32 9.55
C VAL A 214 5.38 -2.04 8.24
N LEU A 215 4.87 -3.27 8.33
CA LEU A 215 4.37 -4.03 7.18
C LEU A 215 2.83 -3.96 7.20
N PHE A 216 2.24 -3.25 6.26
CA PHE A 216 0.80 -3.15 6.10
C PHE A 216 0.31 -4.09 5.01
N ILE A 217 -0.73 -4.87 5.31
CA ILE A 217 -1.37 -5.78 4.36
C ILE A 217 -2.88 -5.62 4.52
N ASP A 218 -3.54 -4.86 3.63
CA ASP A 218 -5.00 -4.90 3.51
C ASP A 218 -5.43 -6.16 2.76
N GLU A 219 -6.68 -6.58 2.98
CA GLU A 219 -7.25 -7.78 2.38
C GLU A 219 -6.33 -9.01 2.52
N ILE A 220 -5.77 -9.22 3.71
CA ILE A 220 -4.76 -10.26 3.97
C ILE A 220 -5.21 -11.69 3.61
N ASN A 221 -6.51 -11.93 3.53
CA ASN A 221 -7.10 -13.17 3.03
C ASN A 221 -6.87 -13.43 1.53
N THR A 222 -6.49 -12.41 0.76
CA THR A 222 -6.18 -12.52 -0.68
C THR A 222 -4.79 -13.07 -0.96
N LEU A 223 -3.88 -13.01 0.04
CA LEU A 223 -2.57 -13.64 -0.08
C LEU A 223 -2.71 -15.15 -0.19
N ASP A 224 -1.87 -15.77 -1.03
CA ASP A 224 -1.85 -17.22 -1.14
C ASP A 224 -1.46 -17.87 0.21
N ILE A 225 -1.99 -19.07 0.45
CA ILE A 225 -1.83 -19.73 1.74
C ILE A 225 -0.36 -20.02 2.09
N ARG A 226 0.51 -20.24 1.10
CA ARG A 226 1.93 -20.50 1.32
C ARG A 226 2.64 -19.22 1.76
N SER A 227 2.30 -18.08 1.15
CA SER A 227 2.80 -16.77 1.56
C SER A 227 2.35 -16.44 3.00
N GLN A 228 1.10 -16.71 3.36
CA GLN A 228 0.64 -16.56 4.75
C GLN A 228 1.42 -17.45 5.72
N GLN A 229 1.78 -18.68 5.33
CA GLN A 229 2.58 -19.58 6.15
C GLN A 229 4.02 -19.08 6.33
N LYS A 230 4.69 -18.66 5.25
CA LYS A 230 6.04 -18.10 5.30
C LYS A 230 6.08 -16.79 6.09
N LEU A 231 5.03 -15.97 6.01
CA LEU A 231 4.89 -14.75 6.80
C LEU A 231 4.86 -15.06 8.31
N MET A 232 4.25 -16.17 8.74
CA MET A 232 4.32 -16.59 10.15
C MET A 232 5.75 -16.89 10.59
N THR A 233 6.57 -17.50 9.72
CA THR A 233 7.99 -17.77 10.00
C THR A 233 8.76 -16.45 10.15
N ALA A 234 8.58 -15.49 9.24
CA ALA A 234 9.21 -14.18 9.33
C ALA A 234 8.84 -13.44 10.63
N ILE A 235 7.57 -13.54 11.07
CA ILE A 235 7.09 -12.99 12.34
C ILE A 235 7.71 -13.71 13.56
N GLN A 236 7.93 -15.01 13.47
CA GLN A 236 8.42 -15.84 14.58
C GLN A 236 9.91 -15.66 14.82
N GLU A 237 10.69 -15.72 13.75
CA GLU A 237 12.15 -15.69 13.81
C GLU A 237 12.70 -14.25 13.80
N GLY A 238 11.93 -13.29 13.25
CA GLY A 238 12.41 -11.92 13.05
C GLY A 238 13.44 -11.80 11.92
N GLU A 239 13.62 -12.88 11.15
CA GLU A 239 14.48 -12.99 9.98
C GLU A 239 13.90 -13.99 8.99
N PHE A 240 14.22 -13.82 7.71
CA PHE A 240 13.74 -14.67 6.63
C PHE A 240 14.79 -14.74 5.51
N SER A 241 15.17 -15.94 5.08
CA SER A 241 16.11 -16.10 3.96
C SER A 241 15.43 -15.77 2.62
N ILE A 242 16.15 -15.09 1.73
CA ILE A 242 15.68 -14.83 0.37
C ILE A 242 16.07 -16.00 -0.54
N THR A 243 15.12 -16.50 -1.31
CA THR A 243 15.33 -17.57 -2.30
C THR A 243 14.49 -17.32 -3.55
N GLY A 244 14.90 -17.90 -4.68
CA GLY A 244 14.16 -17.81 -5.93
C GLY A 244 12.76 -18.43 -5.84
N GLN A 245 11.70 -17.67 -6.10
CA GLN A 245 10.32 -18.16 -5.94
C GLN A 245 9.87 -19.10 -7.07
N SER A 246 10.51 -19.04 -8.23
CA SER A 246 10.20 -19.90 -9.37
C SER A 246 11.15 -21.10 -9.41
N GLU A 247 10.63 -22.31 -9.23
CA GLU A 247 11.39 -23.58 -9.31
C GLU A 247 12.08 -23.79 -10.67
N ARG A 248 11.61 -23.10 -11.72
CA ARG A 248 12.19 -23.15 -13.07
C ARG A 248 13.30 -22.12 -13.29
N SER A 249 13.56 -21.26 -12.31
CA SER A 249 14.61 -20.24 -12.34
C SER A 249 15.88 -20.77 -11.69
N SER A 250 17.03 -20.41 -12.25
CA SER A 250 18.32 -20.62 -11.58
C SER A 250 18.44 -19.96 -10.20
N GLY A 251 17.60 -18.95 -9.93
CA GLY A 251 17.50 -18.34 -8.61
C GLY A 251 16.99 -19.28 -7.52
N ALA A 252 16.28 -20.37 -7.87
CA ALA A 252 15.75 -21.32 -6.89
C ALA A 252 16.83 -22.15 -6.18
N MET A 253 18.05 -22.22 -6.74
CA MET A 253 19.18 -22.86 -6.09
C MET A 253 19.89 -21.95 -5.08
N VAL A 254 19.58 -20.65 -5.10
CA VAL A 254 20.18 -19.65 -4.22
C VAL A 254 19.27 -19.47 -3.01
N GLN A 255 19.86 -19.51 -1.83
CA GLN A 255 19.21 -19.18 -0.57
C GLN A 255 20.18 -18.39 0.30
N THR A 256 19.86 -17.13 0.61
CA THR A 256 20.74 -16.30 1.43
C THR A 256 20.79 -16.79 2.88
N GLU A 257 21.80 -16.35 3.61
CA GLU A 257 21.70 -16.27 5.08
C GLU A 257 20.40 -15.52 5.48
N PRO A 258 19.83 -15.77 6.66
CA PRO A 258 18.63 -15.08 7.11
C PRO A 258 18.77 -13.56 7.01
N VAL A 259 17.81 -12.93 6.33
CA VAL A 259 17.74 -11.47 6.18
C VAL A 259 16.81 -10.93 7.26
N PRO A 260 17.15 -9.86 7.99
CA PRO A 260 16.33 -9.36 9.07
C PRO A 260 14.93 -8.91 8.60
N THR A 261 13.91 -9.26 9.39
CA THR A 261 12.50 -8.94 9.15
C THR A 261 11.77 -8.57 10.44
N ASP A 262 12.44 -7.88 11.37
CA ASP A 262 11.83 -7.35 12.60
C ASP A 262 10.88 -6.16 12.30
N PHE A 263 9.71 -6.44 11.75
CA PHE A 263 8.67 -5.46 11.41
C PHE A 263 7.46 -5.57 12.34
N ILE A 264 6.72 -4.47 12.51
CA ILE A 264 5.38 -4.55 13.09
C ILE A 264 4.36 -4.73 11.97
N MET A 265 3.77 -5.92 11.92
CA MET A 265 2.67 -6.19 10.99
C MET A 265 1.38 -5.50 11.42
N ILE A 266 0.74 -4.85 10.45
CA ILE A 266 -0.65 -4.42 10.51
C ILE A 266 -1.43 -5.14 9.40
N ALA A 267 -2.19 -6.15 9.81
CA ALA A 267 -3.12 -6.84 8.94
C ALA A 267 -4.46 -6.09 8.92
N ALA A 268 -5.01 -5.84 7.75
CA ALA A 268 -6.29 -5.17 7.57
C ALA A 268 -7.23 -6.01 6.69
N GLY A 269 -8.53 -5.79 6.87
CA GLY A 269 -9.55 -6.39 6.02
C GLY A 269 -10.95 -6.03 6.47
N ASN A 270 -11.93 -6.63 5.82
CA ASN A 270 -13.34 -6.59 6.22
C ASN A 270 -13.68 -7.87 7.01
N LEU A 271 -14.95 -8.05 7.38
CA LEU A 271 -15.39 -9.21 8.18
C LEU A 271 -15.14 -10.56 7.48
N ASP A 272 -15.24 -10.63 6.15
CA ASP A 272 -14.98 -11.82 5.34
C ASP A 272 -13.49 -12.24 5.36
N ALA A 273 -12.58 -11.30 5.59
CA ALA A 273 -11.16 -11.60 5.77
C ALA A 273 -10.92 -12.50 6.99
N MET A 274 -11.81 -12.46 7.99
CA MET A 274 -11.73 -13.32 9.18
C MET A 274 -12.08 -14.77 8.92
N GLU A 275 -12.91 -15.03 7.91
CA GLU A 275 -13.32 -16.37 7.52
C GLU A 275 -12.26 -17.06 6.67
N ASN A 276 -11.59 -16.29 5.80
CA ASN A 276 -10.71 -16.82 4.75
C ASN A 276 -9.21 -16.71 5.06
N MET A 277 -8.83 -16.14 6.22
CA MET A 277 -7.44 -16.10 6.68
C MET A 277 -6.98 -17.47 7.20
N HIS A 278 -5.70 -17.82 6.99
CA HIS A 278 -5.11 -19.02 7.57
C HIS A 278 -5.24 -19.03 9.11
N PRO A 279 -5.85 -20.07 9.73
CA PRO A 279 -6.16 -20.07 11.17
C PRO A 279 -4.96 -19.87 12.10
N ALA A 280 -3.79 -20.38 11.70
CA ALA A 280 -2.57 -20.23 12.50
C ALA A 280 -2.05 -18.78 12.49
N LEU A 281 -2.19 -18.06 11.37
CA LEU A 281 -1.77 -16.66 11.27
C LEU A 281 -2.64 -15.79 12.17
N ARG A 282 -3.97 -16.00 12.09
CA ARG A 282 -4.93 -15.34 12.99
C ARG A 282 -4.61 -15.59 14.45
N THR A 283 -4.37 -16.85 14.83
CA THR A 283 -4.02 -17.22 16.21
C THR A 283 -2.74 -16.53 16.67
N ARG A 284 -1.76 -16.35 15.79
CA ARG A 284 -0.52 -15.63 16.08
C ARG A 284 -0.78 -14.14 16.33
N ILE A 285 -1.55 -13.47 15.47
CA ILE A 285 -1.85 -12.04 15.64
C ILE A 285 -2.65 -11.82 16.92
N LYS A 286 -3.68 -12.64 17.17
CA LYS A 286 -4.49 -12.57 18.39
C LYS A 286 -3.69 -12.88 19.67
N GLY A 287 -2.79 -13.85 19.61
CA GLY A 287 -2.02 -14.28 20.78
C GLY A 287 -0.90 -13.33 21.18
N TYR A 288 -0.32 -12.60 20.22
CA TYR A 288 0.87 -11.75 20.43
C TYR A 288 0.64 -10.28 20.08
N GLY A 289 -0.59 -9.88 19.80
CA GLY A 289 -0.94 -8.56 19.26
C GLY A 289 -2.32 -8.09 19.69
N TYR A 290 -2.91 -7.21 18.87
CA TYR A 290 -4.23 -6.63 19.12
C TYR A 290 -5.17 -6.89 17.93
N GLU A 291 -6.45 -7.11 18.23
CA GLU A 291 -7.53 -7.10 17.24
C GLU A 291 -8.39 -5.87 17.48
N VAL A 292 -8.65 -5.09 16.43
CA VAL A 292 -9.44 -3.85 16.48
C VAL A 292 -10.55 -3.95 15.46
N TYR A 293 -11.78 -3.73 15.90
CA TYR A 293 -12.90 -3.49 15.02
C TYR A 293 -13.01 -1.98 14.78
N MET A 294 -13.04 -1.56 13.53
CA MET A 294 -13.12 -0.16 13.13
C MET A 294 -14.58 0.30 13.18
N ASP A 295 -14.81 1.47 13.75
CA ASP A 295 -16.16 2.05 13.80
C ASP A 295 -16.56 2.61 12.43
N ASP A 296 -17.81 2.40 12.02
CA ASP A 296 -18.36 2.94 10.77
C ASP A 296 -19.08 4.29 10.98
N THR A 297 -19.47 4.59 12.22
CA THR A 297 -20.21 5.82 12.58
C THR A 297 -19.78 6.34 13.94
N ILE A 298 -20.00 7.63 14.19
CA ILE A 298 -19.74 8.27 15.48
C ILE A 298 -20.86 9.25 15.85
N GLU A 299 -21.03 9.53 17.14
CA GLU A 299 -22.04 10.49 17.62
C GLU A 299 -21.82 11.90 17.06
N ASP A 300 -22.91 12.52 16.61
CA ASP A 300 -22.91 13.86 16.04
C ASP A 300 -22.85 14.94 17.14
N THR A 301 -21.64 15.26 17.56
CA THR A 301 -21.36 16.32 18.55
C THR A 301 -20.72 17.55 17.90
N PRO A 302 -20.83 18.75 18.50
CA PRO A 302 -20.14 19.95 18.00
C PRO A 302 -18.62 19.78 17.87
N GLU A 303 -18.00 18.99 18.74
CA GLU A 303 -16.57 18.65 18.65
C GLU A 303 -16.28 17.81 17.40
N MET A 304 -17.10 16.79 17.13
CA MET A 304 -16.94 15.96 15.93
C MET A 304 -17.16 16.78 14.67
N ARG A 305 -18.16 17.66 14.59
CA ARG A 305 -18.36 18.54 13.43
C ARG A 305 -17.13 19.38 13.11
N ARG A 306 -16.42 19.91 14.13
CA ARG A 306 -15.14 20.62 13.92
C ARG A 306 -14.05 19.71 13.36
N LYS A 307 -13.99 18.45 13.79
CA LYS A 307 -13.07 17.45 13.21
C LYS A 307 -13.42 17.15 11.75
N TYR A 308 -14.70 17.16 11.36
CA TYR A 308 -15.09 17.01 9.95
C TYR A 308 -14.74 18.24 9.12
N ALA A 309 -14.87 19.45 9.65
CA ALA A 309 -14.36 20.65 8.98
C ALA A 309 -12.83 20.54 8.75
N ARG A 310 -12.09 20.07 9.76
CA ARG A 310 -10.67 19.75 9.63
C ARG A 310 -10.37 18.65 8.61
N PHE A 311 -11.23 17.64 8.48
CA PHE A 311 -11.11 16.64 7.43
C PHE A 311 -11.21 17.27 6.03
N VAL A 312 -12.12 18.22 5.82
CA VAL A 312 -12.22 18.94 4.54
C VAL A 312 -10.91 19.70 4.28
N ALA A 313 -10.39 20.43 5.28
CA ALA A 313 -9.10 21.13 5.16
C ALA A 313 -7.94 20.18 4.84
N GLN A 314 -7.88 19.01 5.51
CA GLN A 314 -6.88 17.96 5.25
C GLN A 314 -6.94 17.45 3.80
N GLU A 315 -8.14 17.20 3.27
CA GLU A 315 -8.28 16.71 1.89
C GLU A 315 -7.92 17.79 0.85
N VAL A 316 -8.22 19.06 1.13
CA VAL A 316 -7.80 20.21 0.30
C VAL A 316 -6.28 20.34 0.28
N GLU A 317 -5.64 20.36 1.46
CA GLU A 317 -4.18 20.47 1.59
C GLU A 317 -3.47 19.30 0.92
N LYS A 318 -3.98 18.08 1.12
CA LYS A 318 -3.40 16.86 0.55
C LYS A 318 -3.50 16.78 -0.97
N ASP A 319 -4.58 17.28 -1.58
CA ASP A 319 -4.66 17.35 -3.04
C ASP A 319 -3.78 18.49 -3.59
N GLY A 320 -3.72 19.62 -2.88
CA GLY A 320 -2.87 20.77 -3.18
C GLY A 320 -3.33 21.60 -4.39
N ARG A 321 -4.42 21.22 -5.04
CA ARG A 321 -4.94 21.90 -6.25
C ARG A 321 -6.39 22.35 -6.14
N LEU A 322 -7.08 21.97 -5.06
CA LEU A 322 -8.48 22.33 -4.84
C LEU A 322 -8.54 23.73 -4.21
N PRO A 323 -9.50 24.58 -4.62
CA PRO A 323 -9.79 25.82 -3.89
C PRO A 323 -10.23 25.51 -2.44
N PRO A 324 -10.04 26.45 -1.50
CA PRO A 324 -10.57 26.32 -0.15
C PRO A 324 -12.10 26.22 -0.14
N PHE A 325 -12.65 25.57 0.89
CA PHE A 325 -14.09 25.44 1.06
C PHE A 325 -14.59 26.57 1.96
N ALA A 326 -15.67 27.23 1.54
CA ALA A 326 -16.42 28.18 2.36
C ALA A 326 -17.21 27.45 3.46
N GLU A 327 -17.63 28.19 4.49
CA GLU A 327 -18.39 27.64 5.63
C GLU A 327 -19.63 26.84 5.18
N ASP A 328 -20.40 27.35 4.22
CA ASP A 328 -21.62 26.72 3.70
C ASP A 328 -21.36 25.38 2.97
N ALA A 329 -20.21 25.28 2.29
CA ALA A 329 -19.76 24.06 1.64
C ALA A 329 -19.37 23.00 2.68
N VAL A 330 -18.63 23.41 3.72
CA VAL A 330 -18.26 22.52 4.84
C VAL A 330 -19.51 22.02 5.56
N GLU A 331 -20.49 22.89 5.80
CA GLU A 331 -21.78 22.49 6.38
C GLU A 331 -22.50 21.44 5.54
N GLU A 332 -22.57 21.59 4.22
CA GLU A 332 -23.21 20.59 3.35
C GLU A 332 -22.44 19.26 3.35
N VAL A 333 -21.10 19.27 3.43
CA VAL A 333 -20.31 18.03 3.60
C VAL A 333 -20.64 17.35 4.93
N ILE A 334 -20.80 18.09 6.02
CA ILE A 334 -21.18 17.54 7.33
C ILE A 334 -22.62 16.99 7.29
N LEU A 335 -23.54 17.69 6.63
CA LEU A 335 -24.91 17.21 6.42
C LEU A 335 -24.92 15.90 5.64
N GLU A 336 -24.09 15.80 4.60
CA GLU A 336 -23.93 14.58 3.82
C GLU A 336 -23.31 13.45 4.64
N ALA A 337 -22.33 13.74 5.50
CA ALA A 337 -21.80 12.77 6.44
C ALA A 337 -22.86 12.22 7.41
N ARG A 338 -23.81 13.06 7.83
CA ARG A 338 -24.97 12.62 8.64
C ARG A 338 -25.92 11.72 7.85
N ARG A 339 -26.22 12.06 6.59
CA ARG A 339 -27.09 11.23 5.73
C ARG A 339 -26.48 9.85 5.52
N ARG A 340 -25.19 9.78 5.16
CA ARG A 340 -24.45 8.54 4.94
C ARG A 340 -24.19 7.71 6.19
N ALA A 341 -24.43 8.25 7.39
CA ALA A 341 -24.30 7.47 8.61
C ALA A 341 -25.38 6.37 8.71
N GLY A 342 -26.52 6.53 8.02
CA GLY A 342 -27.65 5.60 8.09
C GLY A 342 -28.24 5.44 9.51
N ARG A 343 -27.82 6.30 10.45
CA ARG A 343 -28.11 6.20 11.88
C ARG A 343 -28.40 7.59 12.44
N LYS A 344 -29.50 7.68 13.18
CA LYS A 344 -29.93 8.93 13.82
C LYS A 344 -28.85 9.46 14.76
N ASP A 345 -28.62 10.77 14.74
CA ASP A 345 -27.68 11.49 15.61
C ASP A 345 -26.21 11.03 15.46
N HIS A 346 -25.84 10.50 14.28
CA HIS A 346 -24.49 10.04 13.96
C HIS A 346 -23.93 10.66 12.67
N LEU A 347 -22.61 10.61 12.52
CA LEU A 347 -21.85 10.94 11.32
C LEU A 347 -21.10 9.70 10.81
N THR A 348 -20.97 9.54 9.49
CA THR A 348 -20.23 8.41 8.89
C THR A 348 -18.72 8.56 9.08
N LEU A 349 -18.04 7.49 9.45
CA LEU A 349 -16.57 7.40 9.47
C LEU A 349 -16.01 6.85 8.14
N GLY A 350 -16.84 6.68 7.12
CA GLY A 350 -16.45 6.31 5.76
C GLY A 350 -15.75 7.45 5.00
N PHE A 351 -14.62 7.92 5.50
CA PHE A 351 -13.93 9.11 4.98
C PHE A 351 -13.45 8.97 3.53
N ARG A 352 -13.23 7.76 3.01
CA ARG A 352 -12.87 7.55 1.60
C ARG A 352 -13.96 8.05 0.65
N SER A 353 -15.23 7.74 0.92
CA SER A 353 -16.35 8.17 0.07
C SER A 353 -16.65 9.65 0.26
N LEU A 354 -16.50 10.17 1.49
CA LEU A 354 -16.68 11.58 1.80
C LEU A 354 -15.59 12.46 1.17
N GLY A 355 -14.33 12.00 1.19
CA GLY A 355 -13.22 12.68 0.52
C GLY A 355 -13.33 12.61 -1.00
N GLY A 356 -13.99 11.58 -1.54
CA GLY A 356 -14.41 11.55 -2.93
C GLY A 356 -15.35 12.71 -3.29
N LEU A 357 -16.36 12.99 -2.45
CA LEU A 357 -17.26 14.12 -2.62
C LEU A 357 -16.51 15.46 -2.56
N VAL A 358 -15.62 15.64 -1.58
CA VAL A 358 -14.79 16.85 -1.43
C VAL A 358 -13.96 17.10 -2.68
N ARG A 359 -13.27 16.07 -3.19
CA ARG A 359 -12.46 16.20 -4.43
C ARG A 359 -13.30 16.58 -5.64
N VAL A 360 -14.45 15.93 -5.85
CA VAL A 360 -15.35 16.24 -6.97
C VAL A 360 -15.90 17.67 -6.86
N ALA A 361 -16.26 18.14 -5.66
CA ALA A 361 -16.74 19.50 -5.46
C ALA A 361 -15.63 20.53 -5.77
N GLY A 362 -14.39 20.27 -5.34
CA GLY A 362 -13.25 21.11 -5.67
C GLY A 362 -12.89 21.10 -7.15
N ASP A 363 -13.00 19.96 -7.83
CA ASP A 363 -12.80 19.85 -9.29
C ASP A 363 -13.84 20.65 -10.08
N ILE A 364 -15.11 20.65 -9.64
CA ILE A 364 -16.18 21.47 -10.23
C ILE A 364 -15.86 22.96 -10.06
N ALA A 365 -15.58 23.40 -8.82
CA ALA A 365 -15.24 24.78 -8.53
C ALA A 365 -14.04 25.26 -9.37
N ARG A 366 -13.01 24.42 -9.48
CA ARG A 366 -11.83 24.71 -10.30
C ARG A 366 -12.16 24.77 -11.79
N GLY A 367 -13.03 23.90 -12.29
CA GLY A 367 -13.49 23.93 -13.68
C GLY A 367 -14.30 25.18 -14.02
N GLU A 368 -14.88 25.83 -13.01
CA GLU A 368 -15.60 27.10 -13.10
C GLU A 368 -14.70 28.32 -12.80
N ASP A 369 -13.39 28.10 -12.60
CA ASP A 369 -12.41 29.12 -12.18
C ASP A 369 -12.83 29.87 -10.89
N ALA A 370 -13.53 29.18 -9.97
CA ALA A 370 -13.96 29.74 -8.71
C ALA A 370 -12.84 29.74 -7.66
N ASP A 371 -12.69 30.85 -6.93
CA ASP A 371 -11.70 31.01 -5.86
C ASP A 371 -12.04 30.17 -4.60
N LEU A 372 -13.31 29.80 -4.42
CA LEU A 372 -13.80 29.04 -3.28
C LEU A 372 -14.80 27.97 -3.71
N VAL A 373 -14.79 26.85 -2.99
CA VAL A 373 -15.84 25.84 -3.07
C VAL A 373 -17.02 26.30 -2.21
N THR A 374 -18.18 26.45 -2.83
CA THR A 374 -19.44 26.83 -2.17
C THR A 374 -20.37 25.63 -2.01
N ARG A 375 -21.48 25.81 -1.30
CA ARG A 375 -22.52 24.78 -1.18
C ARG A 375 -23.02 24.25 -2.52
N ASP A 376 -23.15 25.10 -3.53
CA ASP A 376 -23.66 24.69 -4.85
C ASP A 376 -22.76 23.65 -5.51
N HIS A 377 -21.44 23.85 -5.45
CA HIS A 377 -20.47 22.89 -5.98
C HIS A 377 -20.57 21.53 -5.27
N VAL A 378 -20.83 21.50 -3.95
CA VAL A 378 -21.02 20.25 -3.19
C VAL A 378 -22.30 19.53 -3.60
N LEU A 379 -23.40 20.29 -3.82
CA LEU A 379 -24.65 19.73 -4.31
C LEU A 379 -24.51 19.17 -5.74
N GLN A 380 -23.84 19.89 -6.64
CA GLN A 380 -23.51 19.39 -7.97
C GLN A 380 -22.62 18.13 -7.91
N ALA A 381 -21.63 18.12 -7.02
CA ALA A 381 -20.74 16.97 -6.83
C ALA A 381 -21.51 15.73 -6.40
N LYS A 382 -22.49 15.87 -5.50
CA LYS A 382 -23.33 14.76 -5.04
C LYS A 382 -24.07 14.08 -6.18
N ASP A 383 -24.60 14.84 -7.12
CA ASP A 383 -25.30 14.29 -8.28
C ASP A 383 -24.35 13.55 -9.23
N ARG A 384 -23.10 14.02 -9.35
CA ARG A 384 -22.07 13.41 -10.22
C ARG A 384 -21.30 12.27 -9.55
N SER A 385 -21.27 12.20 -8.22
CA SER A 385 -20.49 11.22 -7.45
C SER A 385 -21.29 10.00 -7.01
N ARG A 386 -22.48 9.75 -7.58
CA ARG A 386 -23.33 8.60 -7.24
C ARG A 386 -22.66 7.29 -7.65
N SER A 387 -22.81 6.25 -6.84
CA SER A 387 -22.28 4.92 -7.17
C SER A 387 -23.03 4.32 -8.37
N ILE A 388 -22.45 3.30 -9.02
CA ILE A 388 -23.12 2.62 -10.14
C ILE A 388 -24.43 1.96 -9.66
N GLU A 389 -24.42 1.40 -8.46
CA GLU A 389 -25.59 0.80 -7.82
C GLU A 389 -26.71 1.85 -7.63
N GLN A 390 -26.36 3.05 -7.17
CA GLN A 390 -27.32 4.16 -7.04
C GLN A 390 -27.84 4.62 -8.41
N GLN A 391 -26.97 4.77 -9.41
CA GLN A 391 -27.38 5.17 -10.76
C GLN A 391 -28.35 4.15 -11.38
N LEU A 392 -28.09 2.86 -11.20
CA LEU A 392 -28.99 1.79 -11.65
C LEU A 392 -30.32 1.77 -10.88
N ALA A 393 -30.29 1.99 -9.57
CA ALA A 393 -31.50 2.09 -8.75
C ALA A 393 -32.35 3.29 -9.17
N ASP A 394 -31.73 4.46 -9.39
CA ASP A 394 -32.40 5.68 -9.82
C ASP A 394 -33.00 5.54 -11.23
N ASP A 395 -32.26 4.97 -12.21
CA ASP A 395 -32.79 4.67 -13.55
C ASP A 395 -33.97 3.69 -13.49
N PHE A 396 -33.89 2.66 -12.64
CA PHE A 396 -35.00 1.74 -12.44
C PHE A 396 -36.23 2.43 -11.82
N ILE A 397 -36.02 3.34 -10.86
CA ILE A 397 -37.09 4.14 -10.25
C ILE A 397 -37.71 5.10 -11.26
N GLU A 398 -36.88 5.78 -12.07
CA GLU A 398 -37.32 6.72 -13.10
C GLU A 398 -38.20 6.01 -14.13
N ARG A 399 -37.73 4.88 -14.67
CA ARG A 399 -38.53 4.05 -15.59
C ARG A 399 -39.83 3.58 -14.97
N ARG A 400 -39.85 3.24 -13.67
CA ARG A 400 -41.10 2.86 -12.99
C ARG A 400 -42.08 4.02 -12.86
N LYS A 401 -41.58 5.24 -12.57
CA LYS A 401 -42.42 6.44 -12.43
C LYS A 401 -43.16 6.77 -13.73
N ASP A 402 -42.61 6.44 -14.90
CA ASP A 402 -43.28 6.64 -16.19
C ASP A 402 -44.58 5.83 -16.34
N TYR A 403 -44.66 4.68 -15.67
CA TYR A 403 -45.82 3.78 -15.72
C TYR A 403 -46.66 3.82 -14.43
N GLU A 404 -46.23 4.57 -13.41
CA GLU A 404 -46.90 4.60 -12.12
C GLU A 404 -48.13 5.51 -12.15
N LEU A 405 -49.33 4.93 -12.03
CA LEU A 405 -50.60 5.65 -11.93
C LEU A 405 -50.67 6.40 -10.59
N LYS A 406 -50.06 7.58 -10.53
CA LYS A 406 -50.06 8.45 -9.35
C LYS A 406 -51.48 8.94 -9.06
N VAL A 407 -51.95 8.70 -7.84
CA VAL A 407 -53.07 9.45 -7.25
C VAL A 407 -52.45 10.33 -6.16
N ALA A 408 -52.09 11.56 -6.54
CA ALA A 408 -51.48 12.55 -5.65
C ALA A 408 -52.52 13.40 -4.91
N GLU A 409 -53.76 13.42 -5.41
CA GLU A 409 -54.86 14.24 -4.88
C GLU A 409 -56.13 13.41 -4.73
N GLY A 410 -56.93 13.74 -3.71
CA GLY A 410 -58.15 13.02 -3.34
C GLY A 410 -57.91 11.81 -2.43
N SER A 411 -58.95 11.01 -2.26
CA SER A 411 -58.91 9.79 -1.43
C SER A 411 -59.50 8.61 -2.20
N VAL A 412 -58.86 7.45 -2.12
CA VAL A 412 -59.33 6.20 -2.74
C VAL A 412 -59.43 5.13 -1.66
N ILE A 413 -60.59 4.47 -1.56
CA ILE A 413 -60.81 3.39 -0.59
C ILE A 413 -59.90 2.21 -0.94
N GLY A 414 -59.25 1.63 0.07
CA GLY A 414 -58.41 0.45 -0.10
C GLY A 414 -57.06 0.73 -0.77
N ARG A 415 -56.60 1.98 -0.84
CA ARG A 415 -55.27 2.32 -1.40
C ARG A 415 -54.46 3.16 -0.42
N VAL A 416 -53.17 2.85 -0.31
CA VAL A 416 -52.19 3.64 0.43
C VAL A 416 -50.91 3.78 -0.39
N ASN A 417 -50.28 4.96 -0.32
CA ASN A 417 -48.97 5.18 -0.92
C ASN A 417 -47.90 4.76 0.10
N GLY A 418 -47.41 3.53 -0.02
CA GLY A 418 -46.24 3.07 0.71
C GLY A 418 -44.98 3.78 0.22
N LEU A 419 -43.93 3.74 1.03
CA LEU A 419 -42.59 4.17 0.64
C LEU A 419 -41.66 2.97 0.81
N ALA A 420 -40.87 2.70 -0.21
CA ALA A 420 -39.83 1.69 -0.19
C ALA A 420 -38.48 2.34 -0.52
N VAL A 421 -37.41 1.73 -0.03
CA VAL A 421 -36.04 2.12 -0.36
C VAL A 421 -35.42 0.96 -1.14
N MET A 422 -34.82 1.27 -2.28
CA MET A 422 -34.00 0.34 -3.06
C MET A 422 -32.53 0.71 -2.90
N GLY A 423 -31.70 -0.29 -2.59
CA GLY A 423 -30.31 -0.05 -2.22
C GLY A 423 -30.21 0.69 -0.88
N GLU A 424 -29.24 1.60 -0.76
CA GLU A 424 -29.02 2.36 0.47
C GLU A 424 -29.78 3.69 0.51
N ASP A 425 -29.93 4.38 -0.63
CA ASP A 425 -30.39 5.78 -0.66
C ASP A 425 -31.52 6.10 -1.66
N SER A 426 -31.98 5.15 -2.48
CA SER A 426 -32.92 5.44 -3.57
C SER A 426 -34.37 5.10 -3.19
N GLY A 427 -35.16 6.13 -2.89
CA GLY A 427 -36.56 5.99 -2.47
C GLY A 427 -37.55 5.88 -3.63
N ILE A 428 -38.50 4.96 -3.53
CA ILE A 428 -39.63 4.79 -4.46
C ILE A 428 -40.97 4.79 -3.72
N MET A 429 -41.99 5.39 -4.33
CA MET A 429 -43.37 5.22 -3.87
C MET A 429 -43.85 3.82 -4.28
N LEU A 430 -44.54 3.13 -3.40
CA LEU A 430 -45.07 1.80 -3.65
C LEU A 430 -46.57 1.81 -3.35
N PRO A 431 -47.45 1.91 -4.35
CA PRO A 431 -48.88 1.89 -4.12
C PRO A 431 -49.30 0.50 -3.63
N VAL A 432 -49.85 0.43 -2.42
CA VAL A 432 -50.41 -0.79 -1.85
C VAL A 432 -51.93 -0.70 -1.93
N MET A 433 -52.55 -1.74 -2.48
CA MET A 433 -54.00 -1.86 -2.61
C MET A 433 -54.51 -3.03 -1.78
N ALA A 434 -55.68 -2.85 -1.18
CA ALA A 434 -56.38 -3.86 -0.39
C ALA A 434 -57.85 -3.85 -0.79
N GLU A 435 -58.36 -5.04 -1.11
CA GLU A 435 -59.76 -5.28 -1.43
C GLU A 435 -60.30 -6.41 -0.57
N VAL A 436 -61.59 -6.33 -0.21
CA VAL A 436 -62.27 -7.35 0.59
C VAL A 436 -63.32 -8.02 -0.27
N THR A 437 -63.21 -9.35 -0.41
CA THR A 437 -64.16 -10.20 -1.13
C THR A 437 -64.71 -11.29 -0.21
N PRO A 438 -65.93 -11.81 -0.44
CA PRO A 438 -66.44 -12.95 0.32
C PRO A 438 -65.48 -14.15 0.26
N SER A 439 -65.27 -14.81 1.39
CA SER A 439 -64.43 -16.01 1.45
C SER A 439 -65.07 -17.14 0.64
N GLN A 440 -64.25 -17.87 -0.12
CA GLN A 440 -64.69 -19.13 -0.74
C GLN A 440 -64.74 -20.30 0.26
N SER A 441 -64.13 -20.14 1.44
CA SER A 441 -64.26 -21.08 2.55
C SER A 441 -65.30 -20.59 3.54
N HIS A 442 -66.18 -21.48 3.98
CA HIS A 442 -67.15 -21.20 5.04
C HIS A 442 -66.54 -21.28 6.45
N GLU A 443 -65.34 -21.84 6.59
CA GLU A 443 -64.70 -22.12 7.89
C GLU A 443 -63.62 -21.10 8.27
N GLU A 444 -63.01 -20.41 7.29
CA GLU A 444 -61.93 -19.45 7.56
C GLU A 444 -61.86 -18.29 6.55
N GLY A 445 -61.35 -17.15 7.00
CA GLY A 445 -60.93 -16.03 6.17
C GLY A 445 -59.43 -16.12 5.88
N ARG A 446 -59.01 -15.65 4.69
CA ARG A 446 -57.60 -15.64 4.28
C ARG A 446 -57.18 -14.24 3.80
N VAL A 447 -55.92 -13.91 4.04
CA VAL A 447 -55.27 -12.70 3.51
C VAL A 447 -54.24 -13.14 2.48
N PHE A 448 -54.33 -12.58 1.27
CA PHE A 448 -53.37 -12.81 0.20
C PHE A 448 -52.55 -11.53 0.00
N ALA A 449 -51.24 -11.63 0.15
CA ALA A 449 -50.30 -10.54 -0.14
C ALA A 449 -49.42 -10.97 -1.33
N THR A 450 -49.36 -10.14 -2.36
CA THR A 450 -48.64 -10.39 -3.63
C THR A 450 -47.80 -9.21 -4.03
#